data_AF-A0A1Z9NNN3-F1
#
_entry.id   AF-A0A1Z9NNN3-F1
#
_cell.length_a   1.000
_cell.length_b   1.000
_cell.length_c   1.000
_cell.angle_alpha   90.00
_cell.angle_beta   90.00
_cell.angle_gamma   90.00
#
_symmetry.space_group_name_H-M   'P 1'
#
loop_
_entity.id
_entity.type
_entity.pdbx_description
1 polymer ?
#
loop_
_entity_poly.entity_id
_entity_poly.type
_entity_poly.pdbx_seq_one_letter_code
_entity_poly.pdbx_strand_id
1 'polypeptide(L)'
;MGITKLENQNLSNDAIGSGEINTGSVDSSKIGAEVKNEDISPSANISATKLALPGPPSQFVRGDGSFGAIDTTGINENAFNIGVLGFKMAVNDGLTIFNLKDGVVDEFHDESGIDTAENTNAAYDSTSDFYSNQGTNVDLPSPQIGRTSITSTGSGTYSVEPTITAVDVLIIGGGGGAGAGGYNNTAGGGGGAGGLIFYEDYPVTGGGSIPVSVGAGGRGGGGASSSIAGYLGGSPGPYETAFDNATAINEAKTFNFYNPAEPTPHQFFYSPGEKGTDSVFGAAPALVLTAEGGGRGGGYGHTSYVASFEDATIQGGSAGGVASYTSEDNSETGAAEHTSTQVSNHPVPGLSNDPLPGTPINARGAFGSAGGIATGTATNTTHATSGGGGGAGTSGGDGIATPETGGAGGEGLNYNIADGSTPVGYAGGGGGGGADTAPPNESVPFGGGIGQLTTNNESTPWLQPIAALGPESGGNPVDAYGSTESYPGGDGTANRGAGGGGGMTQGASPTGVGIGGNGGSGVIIITESRYNVSNTSMTLISDTFTASSTPTTARIVVFAELPDGLSDFTISATRDNSTFNAITLTDEGFEAGSSGIKIFTGSTPLTGSASPQVQLRWKIVGSSLSGANKIHGVSLQWE
;
A
#
# COMPACT_ATOMS: atom_id res chain seq x y z
N MET A 1 11.88 -17.18 -131.09
CA MET A 1 11.88 -17.74 -129.72
C MET A 1 10.88 -16.96 -128.88
N GLY A 2 9.60 -17.24 -129.08
CA GLY A 2 8.51 -16.58 -128.36
C GLY A 2 8.18 -17.37 -127.09
N ILE A 3 8.24 -16.70 -125.95
CA ILE A 3 7.83 -17.24 -124.66
C ILE A 3 6.29 -17.24 -124.63
N THR A 4 5.70 -18.43 -124.68
CA THR A 4 4.25 -18.62 -124.58
C THR A 4 3.83 -18.41 -123.13
N LYS A 5 2.93 -17.46 -122.92
CA LYS A 5 2.28 -17.16 -121.64
C LYS A 5 1.52 -18.42 -121.18
N LEU A 6 1.74 -18.88 -119.95
CA LEU A 6 0.90 -19.94 -119.38
C LEU A 6 -0.50 -19.40 -119.15
N GLU A 7 -1.47 -19.92 -119.91
CA GLU A 7 -2.89 -19.65 -119.70
C GLU A 7 -3.46 -20.66 -118.69
N ASN A 8 -3.80 -20.15 -117.50
CA ASN A 8 -4.80 -20.66 -116.58
C ASN A 8 -4.89 -22.19 -116.42
N GLN A 9 -3.78 -22.81 -116.01
CA GLN A 9 -3.78 -24.21 -115.56
C GLN A 9 -4.02 -24.23 -114.05
N ASN A 10 -4.99 -25.04 -113.61
CA ASN A 10 -5.17 -25.41 -112.19
C ASN A 10 -3.89 -26.10 -111.70
N LEU A 11 -2.94 -25.32 -111.20
CA LEU A 11 -1.76 -25.83 -110.52
C LEU A 11 -2.26 -26.63 -109.31
N SER A 12 -1.85 -27.91 -109.22
CA SER A 12 -2.14 -28.70 -108.01
C SER A 12 -1.44 -28.06 -106.82
N ASN A 13 -1.99 -28.20 -105.61
CA ASN A 13 -1.23 -27.90 -104.39
C ASN A 13 0.11 -28.63 -104.52
N ASP A 14 1.21 -27.91 -104.31
CA ASP A 14 2.62 -28.36 -104.44
C ASP A 14 3.24 -28.38 -105.85
N ALA A 15 2.59 -27.80 -106.87
CA ALA A 15 3.12 -27.78 -108.25
C ALA A 15 4.29 -26.81 -108.51
N ILE A 16 4.77 -26.05 -107.51
CA ILE A 16 5.93 -25.15 -107.67
C ILE A 16 7.05 -25.59 -106.74
N GLY A 17 8.08 -26.21 -107.32
CA GLY A 17 9.27 -26.67 -106.60
C GLY A 17 10.31 -25.56 -106.39
N SER A 18 11.24 -25.74 -105.45
CA SER A 18 12.26 -24.72 -105.10
C SER A 18 13.19 -24.32 -106.27
N GLY A 19 13.26 -25.11 -107.35
CA GLY A 19 14.02 -24.80 -108.56
C GLY A 19 13.27 -23.99 -109.62
N GLU A 20 11.95 -23.82 -109.47
CA GLU A 20 11.08 -23.09 -110.39
C GLU A 20 10.83 -21.64 -109.93
N ILE A 21 11.34 -21.29 -108.74
CA ILE A 21 11.35 -19.94 -108.18
C ILE A 21 12.77 -19.38 -108.34
N ASN A 22 12.96 -18.38 -109.21
CA ASN A 22 14.26 -17.70 -109.35
C ASN A 22 14.73 -17.13 -107.99
N THR A 23 16.02 -17.17 -107.71
CA THR A 23 16.61 -16.50 -106.54
C THR A 23 16.26 -15.00 -106.55
N GLY A 24 15.59 -14.52 -105.49
CA GLY A 24 15.07 -13.15 -105.40
C GLY A 24 13.65 -12.95 -105.95
N SER A 25 12.92 -14.02 -106.29
CA SER A 25 11.52 -13.91 -106.74
C SER A 25 10.61 -13.28 -105.68
N VAL A 26 10.87 -13.55 -104.40
CA VAL A 26 10.27 -12.84 -103.26
C VAL A 26 11.42 -12.20 -102.48
N ASP A 27 11.54 -10.89 -102.61
CA ASP A 27 12.51 -10.06 -101.87
C ASP A 27 11.75 -9.12 -100.93
N SER A 28 12.46 -8.44 -100.03
CA SER A 28 11.86 -7.53 -99.05
C SER A 28 11.13 -6.33 -99.69
N SER A 29 11.34 -6.04 -100.98
CA SER A 29 10.58 -5.01 -101.70
C SER A 29 9.21 -5.48 -102.16
N LYS A 30 8.98 -6.80 -102.16
CA LYS A 30 7.71 -7.46 -102.54
C LYS A 30 6.90 -7.95 -101.34
N ILE A 31 7.46 -7.86 -100.13
CA ILE A 31 6.75 -8.07 -98.87
C ILE A 31 6.37 -6.68 -98.36
N GLY A 32 5.09 -6.46 -98.05
CA GLY A 32 4.62 -5.15 -97.55
C GLY A 32 5.42 -4.69 -96.33
N ALA A 33 5.65 -3.38 -96.21
CA ALA A 33 6.40 -2.79 -95.10
C ALA A 33 5.70 -2.95 -93.73
N GLU A 34 4.41 -3.28 -93.73
CA GLU A 34 3.59 -3.54 -92.55
C GLU A 34 2.75 -4.80 -92.78
N VAL A 35 2.53 -5.56 -91.71
CA VAL A 35 1.54 -6.64 -91.67
C VAL A 35 0.28 -6.06 -91.03
N LYS A 36 -0.82 -6.02 -91.78
CA LYS A 36 -2.11 -5.54 -91.30
C LYS A 36 -2.93 -6.66 -90.68
N ASN A 37 -4.00 -6.29 -90.00
CA ASN A 37 -4.90 -7.28 -89.37
C ASN A 37 -5.53 -8.21 -90.42
N GLU A 38 -5.82 -7.72 -91.62
CA GLU A 38 -6.37 -8.53 -92.72
C GLU A 38 -5.36 -9.55 -93.28
N ASP A 39 -4.05 -9.32 -93.08
CA ASP A 39 -2.98 -10.21 -93.51
C ASP A 39 -2.79 -11.39 -92.54
N ILE A 40 -3.41 -11.32 -91.36
CA ILE A 40 -3.32 -12.34 -90.32
C ILE A 40 -4.60 -13.18 -90.33
N SER A 41 -4.48 -14.48 -90.61
CA SER A 41 -5.62 -15.39 -90.53
C SER A 41 -6.28 -15.31 -89.14
N PRO A 42 -7.62 -15.35 -89.04
CA PRO A 42 -8.32 -15.51 -87.76
C PRO A 42 -7.90 -16.77 -86.98
N SER A 43 -7.30 -17.76 -87.66
CA SER A 43 -6.76 -18.99 -87.07
C SER A 43 -5.24 -18.97 -86.87
N ALA A 44 -4.58 -17.83 -87.04
CA ALA A 44 -3.14 -17.73 -86.90
C ALA A 44 -2.71 -17.92 -85.44
N ASN A 45 -1.87 -18.93 -85.20
CA ASN A 45 -1.27 -19.17 -83.88
C ASN A 45 0.00 -18.31 -83.72
N ILE A 46 -0.19 -17.02 -83.41
CA ILE A 46 0.91 -16.08 -83.15
C ILE A 46 1.24 -16.11 -81.66
N SER A 47 2.47 -16.53 -81.32
CA SER A 47 2.96 -16.49 -79.94
C SER A 47 3.05 -15.05 -79.43
N ALA A 48 2.61 -14.82 -78.18
CA ALA A 48 2.69 -13.51 -77.51
C ALA A 48 4.11 -12.91 -77.50
N THR A 49 5.16 -13.75 -77.47
CA THR A 49 6.57 -13.34 -77.55
C THR A 49 6.98 -12.73 -78.89
N LYS A 50 6.15 -12.88 -79.93
CA LYS A 50 6.37 -12.29 -81.26
C LYS A 50 5.60 -10.99 -81.48
N LEU A 51 4.74 -10.58 -80.54
CA LEU A 51 4.18 -9.24 -80.51
C LEU A 51 5.17 -8.32 -79.78
N ALA A 52 5.68 -7.31 -80.47
CA ALA A 52 6.42 -6.24 -79.81
C ALA A 52 5.42 -5.46 -78.95
N LEU A 53 5.41 -5.69 -77.64
CA LEU A 53 4.56 -5.00 -76.68
C LEU A 53 5.37 -3.90 -75.98
N PRO A 54 5.24 -2.61 -76.36
CA PRO A 54 5.91 -1.52 -75.66
C PRO A 54 4.97 -1.01 -74.55
N GLY A 55 4.97 -1.64 -73.39
CA GLY A 55 4.18 -1.20 -72.24
C GLY A 55 4.90 -1.41 -70.91
N PRO A 56 4.73 -0.52 -69.92
CA PRO A 56 5.27 -0.73 -68.58
C PRO A 56 4.59 -1.92 -67.89
N PRO A 57 5.24 -2.58 -66.91
CA PRO A 57 4.70 -3.76 -66.21
C PRO A 57 3.35 -3.57 -65.50
N SER A 58 2.88 -2.33 -65.35
CA SER A 58 1.70 -1.93 -64.58
C SER A 58 0.40 -1.84 -65.40
N GLN A 59 0.40 -2.29 -66.66
CA GLN A 59 -0.79 -2.24 -67.52
C GLN A 59 -1.11 -3.62 -68.10
N PHE A 60 -2.39 -3.96 -68.14
CA PHE A 60 -2.88 -5.16 -68.82
C PHE A 60 -3.40 -4.82 -70.22
N VAL A 61 -3.34 -5.78 -71.14
CA VAL A 61 -3.94 -5.65 -72.47
C VAL A 61 -5.41 -6.02 -72.37
N ARG A 62 -6.30 -5.08 -72.67
CA ARG A 62 -7.75 -5.28 -72.74
C ARG A 62 -8.13 -6.16 -73.93
N GLY A 63 -9.35 -6.71 -73.92
CA GLY A 63 -9.87 -7.53 -75.02
C GLY A 63 -9.99 -6.80 -76.37
N ASP A 64 -9.88 -5.46 -76.38
CA ASP A 64 -9.82 -4.62 -77.57
C ASP A 64 -8.38 -4.30 -78.04
N GLY A 65 -7.36 -4.90 -77.39
CA GLY A 65 -5.95 -4.68 -77.68
C GLY A 65 -5.37 -3.38 -77.10
N SER A 66 -6.16 -2.57 -76.39
CA SER A 66 -5.68 -1.35 -75.73
C SER A 66 -5.08 -1.65 -74.35
N PHE A 67 -4.12 -0.84 -73.90
CA PHE A 67 -3.61 -0.94 -72.54
C PHE A 67 -4.60 -0.32 -71.54
N GLY A 68 -4.90 -1.03 -70.45
CA GLY A 68 -5.70 -0.55 -69.32
C GLY A 68 -4.84 -0.44 -68.06
N ALA A 69 -5.08 0.59 -67.26
CA ALA A 69 -4.53 0.67 -65.90
C ALA A 69 -5.20 -0.39 -65.03
N ILE A 70 -4.43 -1.03 -64.15
CA ILE A 70 -4.98 -1.91 -63.11
C ILE A 70 -5.96 -1.07 -62.27
N ASP A 71 -7.20 -1.54 -62.15
CA ASP A 71 -8.18 -0.91 -61.28
C ASP A 71 -7.79 -1.17 -59.82
N THR A 72 -7.29 -0.12 -59.16
CA THR A 72 -6.91 -0.14 -57.74
C THR A 72 -8.00 0.48 -56.85
N THR A 73 -9.16 0.80 -57.44
CA THR A 73 -10.30 1.35 -56.71
C THR A 73 -10.77 0.33 -55.67
N GLY A 74 -10.98 0.78 -54.42
CA GLY A 74 -11.44 -0.06 -53.32
C GLY A 74 -10.35 -0.81 -52.54
N ILE A 75 -9.07 -0.79 -52.95
CA ILE A 75 -7.98 -1.39 -52.15
C ILE A 75 -7.91 -0.75 -50.76
N ASN A 76 -8.07 0.57 -50.68
CA ASN A 76 -8.04 1.31 -49.41
C ASN A 76 -9.21 0.94 -48.49
N GLU A 77 -10.42 0.81 -49.04
CA GLU A 77 -11.61 0.40 -48.29
C GLU A 77 -11.51 -1.05 -47.82
N ASN A 78 -10.98 -1.95 -48.66
CA ASN A 78 -10.75 -3.34 -48.28
C ASN A 78 -9.75 -3.45 -47.13
N ALA A 79 -8.63 -2.71 -47.18
CA ALA A 79 -7.64 -2.68 -46.11
C ALA A 79 -8.24 -2.17 -44.78
N PHE A 80 -9.04 -1.10 -44.84
CA PHE A 80 -9.80 -0.60 -43.69
C PHE A 80 -10.75 -1.66 -43.14
N ASN A 81 -11.58 -2.28 -44.00
CA ASN A 81 -12.52 -3.32 -43.61
C ASN A 81 -11.84 -4.55 -42.99
N ILE A 82 -10.66 -4.93 -43.50
CA ILE A 82 -9.84 -6.01 -42.92
C ILE A 82 -9.37 -5.62 -41.52
N GLY A 83 -8.93 -4.39 -41.31
CA GLY A 83 -8.52 -3.90 -39.99
C GLY A 83 -9.67 -3.97 -38.99
N VAL A 84 -10.85 -3.42 -39.36
CA VAL A 84 -12.04 -3.45 -38.51
C VAL A 84 -12.55 -4.88 -38.27
N LEU A 85 -12.48 -5.75 -39.27
CA LEU A 85 -12.84 -7.16 -39.11
C LEU A 85 -11.85 -7.90 -38.19
N GLY A 86 -10.56 -7.60 -38.32
CA GLY A 86 -9.52 -8.12 -37.44
C GLY A 86 -9.77 -7.72 -35.99
N PHE A 87 -10.16 -6.47 -35.73
CA PHE A 87 -10.61 -6.04 -34.40
C PHE A 87 -11.81 -6.85 -33.92
N LYS A 88 -12.87 -6.99 -34.73
CA LYS A 88 -14.04 -7.81 -34.33
C LYS A 88 -13.66 -9.24 -33.96
N MET A 89 -12.69 -9.81 -34.66
CA MET A 89 -12.18 -11.15 -34.34
C MET A 89 -11.37 -11.15 -33.05
N ALA A 90 -10.46 -10.19 -32.86
CA ALA A 90 -9.68 -10.03 -31.63
C ALA A 90 -10.61 -9.91 -30.40
N VAL A 91 -11.64 -9.05 -30.49
CA VAL A 91 -12.63 -8.84 -29.42
C VAL A 91 -13.38 -10.13 -29.11
N ASN A 92 -13.89 -10.78 -30.14
CA ASN A 92 -14.77 -11.94 -29.98
C ASN A 92 -14.04 -13.16 -29.40
N ASP A 93 -12.76 -13.29 -29.72
CA ASP A 93 -11.94 -14.44 -29.32
C ASP A 93 -11.04 -14.11 -28.11
N GLY A 94 -11.09 -12.88 -27.58
CA GLY A 94 -10.29 -12.42 -26.44
C GLY A 94 -8.78 -12.45 -26.72
N LEU A 95 -8.39 -12.11 -27.96
CA LEU A 95 -6.99 -12.15 -28.39
C LEU A 95 -6.35 -10.79 -28.16
N THR A 96 -5.27 -10.73 -27.36
CA THR A 96 -4.46 -9.50 -27.28
C THR A 96 -3.92 -9.13 -28.66
N ILE A 97 -3.29 -10.10 -29.34
CA ILE A 97 -2.68 -9.90 -30.66
C ILE A 97 -3.31 -10.84 -31.68
N PHE A 98 -3.86 -10.27 -32.75
CA PHE A 98 -4.33 -11.00 -33.92
C PHE A 98 -3.41 -10.73 -35.13
N ASN A 99 -2.67 -11.76 -35.54
CA ASN A 99 -1.76 -11.67 -36.68
C ASN A 99 -2.51 -11.86 -38.00
N LEU A 100 -2.37 -10.89 -38.89
CA LEU A 100 -2.72 -11.01 -40.31
C LEU A 100 -1.46 -11.46 -41.07
N LYS A 101 -1.63 -11.85 -42.34
CA LYS A 101 -0.48 -12.21 -43.18
C LYS A 101 0.51 -11.04 -43.30
N ASP A 102 -0.03 -9.85 -43.55
CA ASP A 102 0.71 -8.61 -43.78
C ASP A 102 0.16 -7.52 -42.85
N GLY A 103 0.02 -7.86 -41.58
CA GLY A 103 -0.52 -6.96 -40.57
C GLY A 103 -0.60 -7.56 -39.17
N VAL A 104 -0.85 -6.71 -38.20
CA VAL A 104 -1.15 -7.07 -36.82
C VAL A 104 -2.31 -6.21 -36.34
N VAL A 105 -3.13 -6.77 -35.47
CA VAL A 105 -4.16 -6.07 -34.70
C VAL A 105 -3.86 -6.33 -33.23
N ASP A 106 -3.89 -5.27 -32.44
CA ASP A 106 -3.73 -5.32 -31.00
C ASP A 106 -4.88 -4.52 -30.36
N GLU A 107 -5.66 -5.20 -29.51
CA GLU A 107 -6.80 -4.63 -28.77
C GLU A 107 -6.47 -4.42 -27.29
N PHE A 108 -5.22 -4.66 -26.86
CA PHE A 108 -4.78 -4.44 -25.49
C PHE A 108 -5.60 -5.21 -24.45
N HIS A 109 -5.89 -6.48 -24.68
CA HIS A 109 -6.45 -7.35 -23.62
C HIS A 109 -5.46 -7.57 -22.47
N ASP A 110 -4.17 -7.45 -22.76
CA ASP A 110 -3.08 -7.32 -21.80
C ASP A 110 -1.95 -6.48 -22.43
N GLU A 111 -0.81 -6.37 -21.74
CA GLU A 111 0.34 -5.59 -22.23
C GLU A 111 1.21 -6.35 -23.25
N SER A 112 0.82 -7.56 -23.68
CA SER A 112 1.58 -8.33 -24.65
C SER A 112 1.56 -7.67 -26.03
N GLY A 113 2.72 -7.44 -26.63
CA GLY A 113 2.81 -6.70 -27.90
C GLY A 113 3.15 -5.23 -27.73
N ILE A 114 3.28 -4.75 -26.48
CA ILE A 114 3.78 -3.43 -26.12
C ILE A 114 5.22 -3.55 -25.59
N ASP A 115 6.10 -2.69 -26.10
CA ASP A 115 7.44 -2.56 -25.53
C ASP A 115 7.35 -1.71 -24.26
N THR A 116 7.08 -2.38 -23.15
CA THR A 116 6.89 -1.75 -21.83
C THR A 116 8.13 -1.03 -21.32
N ALA A 117 9.33 -1.31 -21.84
CA ALA A 117 10.56 -0.63 -21.47
C ALA A 117 10.70 0.75 -22.14
N GLU A 118 10.15 0.91 -23.35
CA GLU A 118 10.15 2.17 -24.09
C GLU A 118 8.82 2.96 -23.89
N ASN A 119 7.76 2.28 -23.45
CA ASN A 119 6.50 2.89 -23.05
C ASN A 119 6.71 3.86 -21.87
N THR A 120 6.23 5.10 -22.00
CA THR A 120 6.36 6.12 -20.95
C THR A 120 5.10 6.97 -20.84
N ASN A 121 4.68 7.27 -19.62
CA ASN A 121 3.50 8.10 -19.33
C ASN A 121 2.18 7.61 -19.99
N ALA A 122 2.12 6.35 -20.43
CA ALA A 122 0.91 5.68 -20.87
C ALA A 122 0.61 4.53 -19.90
N ALA A 123 -0.39 4.71 -19.05
CA ALA A 123 -0.83 3.71 -18.08
C ALA A 123 -1.86 2.77 -18.71
N TYR A 124 -1.70 1.47 -18.49
CA TYR A 124 -2.64 0.44 -18.91
C TYR A 124 -3.76 0.27 -17.88
N ASP A 125 -5.02 0.25 -18.33
CA ASP A 125 -6.20 -0.09 -17.53
C ASP A 125 -6.64 -1.53 -17.87
N SER A 126 -6.34 -2.47 -16.97
CA SER A 126 -6.67 -3.89 -17.14
C SER A 126 -8.14 -4.25 -16.90
N THR A 127 -8.98 -3.29 -16.48
CA THR A 127 -10.43 -3.50 -16.33
C THR A 127 -11.18 -3.13 -17.61
N SER A 128 -10.65 -2.17 -18.36
CA SER A 128 -11.30 -1.60 -19.54
C SER A 128 -10.47 -1.74 -20.83
N ASP A 129 -9.33 -2.43 -20.76
CA ASP A 129 -8.45 -2.81 -21.87
C ASP A 129 -8.03 -1.61 -22.76
N PHE A 130 -7.46 -0.56 -22.15
CA PHE A 130 -6.92 0.59 -22.89
C PHE A 130 -5.66 1.18 -22.23
N TYR A 131 -4.86 1.89 -23.04
CA TYR A 131 -3.78 2.75 -22.54
C TYR A 131 -4.24 4.21 -22.47
N SER A 132 -3.87 4.94 -21.43
CA SER A 132 -4.14 6.38 -21.36
C SER A 132 -3.01 7.19 -20.76
N ASN A 133 -2.99 8.50 -21.05
CA ASN A 133 -2.05 9.43 -20.40
C ASN A 133 -2.33 9.64 -18.90
N GLN A 134 -3.46 9.13 -18.41
CA GLN A 134 -3.85 9.21 -17.02
C GLN A 134 -3.68 7.84 -16.36
N GLY A 135 -3.13 7.81 -15.16
CA GLY A 135 -3.20 6.64 -14.30
C GLY A 135 -4.27 6.88 -13.26
N THR A 136 -5.23 5.98 -13.10
CA THR A 136 -6.13 6.02 -11.94
C THR A 136 -5.71 4.98 -10.93
N ASN A 137 -5.59 5.38 -9.67
CA ASN A 137 -5.33 4.48 -8.56
C ASN A 137 -4.06 3.60 -8.76
N VAL A 138 -3.01 4.22 -9.29
CA VAL A 138 -1.72 3.56 -9.59
C VAL A 138 -0.91 3.47 -8.30
N ASP A 139 -0.23 2.33 -8.10
CA ASP A 139 0.70 2.16 -6.98
C ASP A 139 1.85 3.16 -7.08
N LEU A 140 2.20 3.82 -5.97
CA LEU A 140 3.33 4.75 -5.92
C LEU A 140 4.66 3.96 -6.01
N PRO A 141 5.53 4.25 -7.00
CA PRO A 141 6.83 3.60 -7.06
C PRO A 141 7.73 4.09 -5.92
N SER A 142 8.34 3.15 -5.20
CA SER A 142 9.44 3.46 -4.27
C SER A 142 10.57 4.17 -5.01
N PRO A 143 11.15 5.30 -4.50
CA PRO A 143 11.10 5.81 -3.13
C PRO A 143 10.23 7.08 -2.95
N GLN A 144 9.29 7.37 -3.86
CA GLN A 144 8.53 8.64 -3.87
C GLN A 144 7.39 8.71 -2.84
N ILE A 145 7.32 7.75 -1.92
CA ILE A 145 6.24 7.61 -0.94
C ILE A 145 6.33 8.72 0.10
N GLY A 146 5.37 9.65 0.06
CA GLY A 146 5.16 10.63 1.12
C GLY A 146 4.80 9.93 2.44
N ARG A 147 5.36 10.43 3.55
CA ARG A 147 5.19 9.83 4.87
C ARG A 147 5.01 10.87 5.95
N THR A 148 4.02 10.65 6.79
CA THR A 148 3.66 11.57 7.88
C THR A 148 3.48 10.81 9.17
N SER A 149 4.15 11.26 10.23
CA SER A 149 3.94 10.77 11.60
C SER A 149 3.32 11.87 12.46
N ILE A 150 2.18 11.57 13.08
CA ILE A 150 1.44 12.48 13.94
C ILE A 150 1.60 11.97 15.37
N THR A 151 2.32 12.74 16.18
CA THR A 151 2.72 12.39 17.55
C THR A 151 2.13 13.32 18.62
N SER A 152 1.58 14.45 18.21
CA SER A 152 0.95 15.42 19.12
C SER A 152 -0.39 14.88 19.61
N THR A 153 -0.51 14.67 20.92
CA THR A 153 -1.74 14.13 21.53
C THR A 153 -2.92 15.09 21.37
N GLY A 154 -4.12 14.54 21.25
CA GLY A 154 -5.36 15.29 21.02
C GLY A 154 -5.70 15.46 19.54
N SER A 155 -6.67 16.34 19.27
CA SER A 155 -7.23 16.52 17.93
C SER A 155 -6.27 17.24 16.98
N GLY A 156 -6.22 16.77 15.74
CA GLY A 156 -5.50 17.40 14.64
C GLY A 156 -6.13 17.05 13.29
N THR A 157 -5.40 17.35 12.22
CA THR A 157 -5.81 17.05 10.85
C THR A 157 -4.62 16.56 10.04
N TYR A 158 -4.85 15.56 9.18
CA TYR A 158 -3.94 15.18 8.11
C TYR A 158 -4.45 15.75 6.79
N SER A 159 -3.57 16.35 6.00
CA SER A 159 -3.89 16.86 4.66
C SER A 159 -3.49 15.82 3.62
N VAL A 160 -4.41 15.46 2.74
CA VAL A 160 -4.16 14.50 1.66
C VAL A 160 -3.66 15.27 0.45
N GLU A 161 -2.53 14.86 -0.12
CA GLU A 161 -2.00 15.49 -1.33
C GLU A 161 -3.00 15.34 -2.51
N PRO A 162 -3.11 16.34 -3.43
CA PRO A 162 -4.14 16.37 -4.47
C PRO A 162 -4.24 15.13 -5.37
N THR A 163 -3.12 14.43 -5.58
CA THR A 163 -3.06 13.26 -6.45
C THR A 163 -3.25 11.94 -5.69
N ILE A 164 -3.26 11.94 -4.36
CA ILE A 164 -3.31 10.70 -3.58
C ILE A 164 -4.74 10.21 -3.44
N THR A 165 -4.92 8.91 -3.64
CA THR A 165 -6.22 8.22 -3.63
C THR A 165 -6.31 7.11 -2.59
N ALA A 166 -5.17 6.61 -2.11
CA ALA A 166 -5.11 5.71 -0.98
C ALA A 166 -3.82 5.92 -0.15
N VAL A 167 -3.90 5.58 1.13
CA VAL A 167 -2.80 5.63 2.09
C VAL A 167 -2.77 4.34 2.91
N ASP A 168 -1.58 3.91 3.34
CA ASP A 168 -1.47 2.93 4.42
C ASP A 168 -1.40 3.67 5.75
N VAL A 169 -2.12 3.18 6.75
CA VAL A 169 -2.26 3.83 8.05
C VAL A 169 -1.95 2.84 9.16
N LEU A 170 -0.95 3.17 9.97
CA LEU A 170 -0.67 2.54 11.25
C LEU A 170 -1.11 3.47 12.38
N ILE A 171 -1.96 2.97 13.28
CA ILE A 171 -2.58 3.74 14.36
C ILE A 171 -2.32 2.99 15.66
N ILE A 172 -1.78 3.69 16.65
CA ILE A 172 -1.52 3.16 17.99
C ILE A 172 -2.18 4.06 19.02
N GLY A 173 -3.00 3.48 19.90
CA GLY A 173 -3.61 4.18 21.04
C GLY A 173 -2.57 4.57 22.11
N GLY A 174 -2.91 5.47 23.03
CA GLY A 174 -2.04 5.72 24.18
C GLY A 174 -1.94 4.50 25.09
N GLY A 175 -0.78 4.19 25.64
CA GLY A 175 -0.61 3.11 26.61
C GLY A 175 -1.25 3.44 27.96
N GLY A 176 -1.66 2.44 28.72
CA GLY A 176 -2.18 2.61 30.07
C GLY A 176 -1.08 2.90 31.10
N GLY A 177 -1.43 3.66 32.14
CA GLY A 177 -0.56 3.86 33.29
C GLY A 177 -0.58 2.66 34.22
N ALA A 178 0.53 2.40 34.90
CA ALA A 178 0.68 1.27 35.80
C ALA A 178 0.06 1.53 37.18
N GLY A 179 -0.15 0.47 37.95
CA GLY A 179 -0.61 0.59 39.33
C GLY A 179 0.48 0.94 40.33
N ALA A 180 0.05 1.48 41.46
CA ALA A 180 0.90 1.77 42.61
C ALA A 180 1.17 0.52 43.48
N GLY A 181 2.34 0.49 44.11
CA GLY A 181 2.66 -0.39 45.22
C GLY A 181 2.06 0.15 46.53
N GLY A 182 1.33 -0.70 47.24
CA GLY A 182 0.62 -0.34 48.48
C GLY A 182 1.49 -0.46 49.73
N TYR A 183 0.88 -0.93 50.82
CA TYR A 183 1.55 -1.15 52.11
C TYR A 183 2.09 -2.60 52.23
N ASN A 184 3.03 -2.86 53.15
CA ASN A 184 3.55 -4.20 53.49
C ASN A 184 4.05 -5.06 52.29
N ASN A 185 5.04 -4.56 51.54
CA ASN A 185 5.65 -5.30 50.42
C ASN A 185 4.61 -5.71 49.35
N THR A 186 3.94 -4.73 48.73
CA THR A 186 2.94 -4.98 47.68
C THR A 186 3.37 -4.34 46.36
N ALA A 187 2.99 -4.97 45.25
CA ALA A 187 3.37 -4.57 43.90
C ALA A 187 2.15 -4.21 43.04
N GLY A 188 2.29 -3.13 42.28
CA GLY A 188 1.31 -2.71 41.27
C GLY A 188 1.53 -3.42 39.94
N GLY A 189 0.44 -3.72 39.24
CA GLY A 189 0.49 -4.33 37.92
C GLY A 189 0.95 -3.36 36.82
N GLY A 190 1.55 -3.91 35.76
CA GLY A 190 1.99 -3.13 34.60
C GLY A 190 0.81 -2.57 33.79
N GLY A 191 0.98 -1.40 33.18
CA GLY A 191 0.00 -0.84 32.25
C GLY A 191 -0.05 -1.63 30.93
N GLY A 192 -1.23 -1.77 30.35
CA GLY A 192 -1.43 -2.38 29.04
C GLY A 192 -1.00 -1.43 27.92
N ALA A 193 -0.51 -1.98 26.81
CA ALA A 193 -0.26 -1.20 25.61
C ALA A 193 -1.55 -0.61 25.02
N GLY A 194 -1.42 0.46 24.25
CA GLY A 194 -2.48 0.92 23.35
C GLY A 194 -2.78 -0.14 22.31
N GLY A 195 -4.03 -0.18 21.86
CA GLY A 195 -4.43 -1.00 20.73
C GLY A 195 -3.68 -0.58 19.48
N LEU A 196 -3.52 -1.51 18.55
CA LEU A 196 -2.77 -1.27 17.31
C LEU A 196 -3.65 -1.63 16.12
N ILE A 197 -3.72 -0.75 15.12
CA ILE A 197 -4.36 -1.01 13.83
C ILE A 197 -3.38 -0.74 12.70
N PHE A 198 -3.26 -1.68 11.77
CA PHE A 198 -2.62 -1.44 10.48
C PHE A 198 -3.59 -1.74 9.32
N TYR A 199 -3.82 -0.74 8.47
CA TYR A 199 -4.73 -0.80 7.32
C TYR A 199 -3.99 -0.30 6.07
N GLU A 200 -3.87 -1.16 5.06
CA GLU A 200 -3.28 -0.80 3.75
C GLU A 200 -4.35 -0.35 2.77
N ASP A 201 -3.97 0.52 1.83
CA ASP A 201 -4.86 1.05 0.79
C ASP A 201 -6.15 1.67 1.34
N TYR A 202 -6.06 2.35 2.47
CA TYR A 202 -7.17 3.10 3.03
C TYR A 202 -7.58 4.22 2.05
N PRO A 203 -8.82 4.23 1.52
CA PRO A 203 -9.20 5.15 0.47
C PRO A 203 -9.32 6.58 1.01
N VAL A 204 -8.74 7.53 0.28
CA VAL A 204 -8.75 8.95 0.61
C VAL A 204 -9.13 9.80 -0.60
N THR A 205 -9.62 11.00 -0.35
CA THR A 205 -9.88 11.97 -1.40
C THR A 205 -8.69 12.93 -1.51
N GLY A 206 -8.03 12.94 -2.67
CA GLY A 206 -6.93 13.85 -2.96
C GLY A 206 -7.31 15.31 -2.73
N GLY A 207 -6.44 16.06 -2.04
CA GLY A 207 -6.68 17.45 -1.66
C GLY A 207 -7.66 17.62 -0.50
N GLY A 208 -8.18 16.52 0.04
CA GLY A 208 -9.05 16.51 1.23
C GLY A 208 -8.28 16.68 2.53
N SER A 209 -9.03 16.76 3.63
CA SER A 209 -8.48 16.78 4.98
C SER A 209 -9.18 15.73 5.85
N ILE A 210 -8.39 15.02 6.65
CA ILE A 210 -8.81 13.89 7.46
C ILE A 210 -8.66 14.30 8.93
N PRO A 211 -9.74 14.30 9.74
CA PRO A 211 -9.63 14.46 11.19
C PRO A 211 -8.85 13.28 11.80
N VAL A 212 -7.92 13.63 12.67
CA VAL A 212 -7.14 12.66 13.44
C VAL A 212 -7.16 13.04 14.93
N SER A 213 -6.98 12.06 15.80
CA SER A 213 -6.71 12.28 17.21
C SER A 213 -5.66 11.30 17.67
N VAL A 214 -4.60 11.77 18.33
CA VAL A 214 -3.60 10.88 18.93
C VAL A 214 -3.88 10.72 20.41
N GLY A 215 -3.96 9.48 20.87
CA GLY A 215 -4.17 9.13 22.26
C GLY A 215 -3.00 9.55 23.15
N ALA A 216 -3.28 10.26 24.23
CA ALA A 216 -2.38 10.42 25.36
C ALA A 216 -2.26 9.11 26.16
N GLY A 217 -1.08 8.88 26.72
CA GLY A 217 -0.86 7.79 27.66
C GLY A 217 -1.55 8.03 29.00
N GLY A 218 -1.96 6.96 29.66
CA GLY A 218 -2.59 6.98 30.98
C GLY A 218 -1.57 7.30 32.07
N ARG A 219 -2.01 8.00 33.11
CA ARG A 219 -1.15 8.36 34.24
C ARG A 219 -0.93 7.17 35.16
N GLY A 220 0.26 7.06 35.75
CA GLY A 220 0.56 6.04 36.75
C GLY A 220 -0.19 6.27 38.07
N GLY A 221 -0.49 5.19 38.78
CA GLY A 221 -1.15 5.24 40.09
C GLY A 221 -0.22 5.72 41.20
N GLY A 222 -0.77 6.36 42.24
CA GLY A 222 -0.04 6.81 43.43
C GLY A 222 -0.84 6.73 44.74
N GLY A 223 -0.23 7.11 45.87
CA GLY A 223 -0.89 7.16 47.18
C GLY A 223 -0.31 8.16 48.19
N ALA A 224 -1.04 8.45 49.27
CA ALA A 224 -0.63 9.40 50.33
C ALA A 224 -1.19 9.03 51.71
N SER A 225 -0.50 9.43 52.80
CA SER A 225 -1.03 9.31 54.17
C SER A 225 -1.72 10.63 54.62
N SER A 226 -2.81 10.49 55.37
CA SER A 226 -3.63 11.62 55.89
C SER A 226 -2.87 12.64 56.76
N SER A 227 -1.75 12.25 57.39
CA SER A 227 -0.91 13.17 58.18
C SER A 227 -0.05 14.11 57.33
N ILE A 228 0.11 13.83 56.03
CA ILE A 228 0.99 14.55 55.09
C ILE A 228 0.19 15.53 54.22
N ALA A 229 -1.07 15.21 53.88
CA ALA A 229 -1.93 16.04 53.02
C ALA A 229 -2.16 17.47 53.56
N GLY A 230 -2.03 17.69 54.87
CA GLY A 230 -2.13 19.01 55.48
C GLY A 230 -0.87 19.88 55.40
N TYR A 231 0.29 19.32 54.99
CA TYR A 231 1.61 19.97 55.15
C TYR A 231 2.27 20.40 53.83
N LEU A 232 1.79 19.95 52.67
CA LEU A 232 2.42 20.16 51.35
C LEU A 232 1.65 21.11 50.43
N GLY A 233 1.00 22.15 50.97
CA GLY A 233 0.26 23.16 50.22
C GLY A 233 1.10 24.10 49.33
N GLY A 234 2.18 23.62 48.70
CA GLY A 234 2.82 24.33 47.59
C GLY A 234 4.30 24.00 47.38
N SER A 235 4.63 23.16 46.39
CA SER A 235 5.77 23.40 45.49
C SER A 235 5.77 22.45 44.27
N PRO A 236 5.58 22.95 43.03
CA PRO A 236 5.31 22.15 41.85
C PRO A 236 6.46 21.26 41.37
N GLY A 237 6.23 19.94 41.42
CA GLY A 237 7.08 18.89 40.85
C GLY A 237 6.33 17.99 39.85
N PRO A 238 7.04 17.21 39.01
CA PRO A 238 6.43 16.44 37.90
C PRO A 238 5.43 15.35 38.33
N TYR A 239 5.43 14.95 39.61
CA TYR A 239 4.52 13.94 40.18
C TYR A 239 3.52 14.51 41.21
N GLU A 240 3.51 15.83 41.43
CA GLU A 240 2.62 16.50 42.42
C GLU A 240 1.13 16.30 42.06
N THR A 241 0.83 16.19 40.77
CA THR A 241 -0.53 15.97 40.26
C THR A 241 -1.10 14.56 40.51
N ALA A 242 -0.25 13.55 40.74
CA ALA A 242 -0.70 12.22 41.19
C ALA A 242 -1.08 12.25 42.69
N PHE A 243 -0.42 13.10 43.47
CA PHE A 243 -0.72 13.40 44.87
C PHE A 243 -2.02 14.22 45.03
N ASP A 244 -2.20 15.28 44.24
CA ASP A 244 -3.42 16.11 44.26
C ASP A 244 -4.67 15.30 43.89
N ASN A 245 -4.52 14.29 43.02
CA ASN A 245 -5.61 13.39 42.70
C ASN A 245 -5.89 12.37 43.81
N ALA A 246 -4.89 11.81 44.51
CA ALA A 246 -5.16 10.91 45.65
C ALA A 246 -6.07 11.56 46.72
N THR A 247 -6.01 12.89 46.85
CA THR A 247 -6.89 13.70 47.72
C THR A 247 -8.18 14.19 47.05
N ALA A 248 -8.24 14.33 45.72
CA ALA A 248 -9.44 14.69 44.96
C ALA A 248 -10.31 13.48 44.54
N ILE A 249 -9.78 12.26 44.57
CA ILE A 249 -10.49 11.02 44.23
C ILE A 249 -11.36 10.63 45.43
N ASN A 250 -12.62 11.09 45.38
CA ASN A 250 -13.84 10.45 45.91
C ASN A 250 -13.70 9.77 47.30
N GLU A 251 -14.45 10.25 48.31
CA GLU A 251 -14.56 9.66 49.67
C GLU A 251 -14.81 8.12 49.68
N ALA A 252 -15.21 7.53 48.55
CA ALA A 252 -15.35 6.09 48.33
C ALA A 252 -14.04 5.30 48.11
N LYS A 253 -12.86 5.93 47.95
CA LYS A 253 -11.55 5.25 47.75
C LYS A 253 -10.55 5.48 48.90
N THR A 254 -11.05 5.84 50.08
CA THR A 254 -10.25 6.00 51.30
C THR A 254 -10.20 4.69 52.07
N PHE A 255 -9.01 4.22 52.45
CA PHE A 255 -8.86 3.04 53.32
C PHE A 255 -8.32 3.44 54.69
N ASN A 256 -9.06 3.10 55.75
CA ASN A 256 -8.67 3.35 57.14
C ASN A 256 -7.99 2.11 57.70
N PHE A 257 -6.69 2.20 58.00
CA PHE A 257 -5.97 1.18 58.75
C PHE A 257 -6.08 1.43 60.25
N TYR A 258 -6.54 0.41 60.98
CA TYR A 258 -6.47 0.38 62.44
C TYR A 258 -5.33 -0.55 62.85
N ASN A 259 -4.23 0.01 63.35
CA ASN A 259 -3.19 -0.76 64.01
C ASN A 259 -3.57 -0.94 65.50
N PRO A 260 -3.80 -2.16 66.01
CA PRO A 260 -4.18 -2.37 67.41
C PRO A 260 -3.12 -1.90 68.42
N ALA A 261 -1.88 -1.69 67.99
CA ALA A 261 -0.77 -1.21 68.81
C ALA A 261 -0.64 0.33 68.86
N GLU A 262 -1.37 1.07 68.01
CA GLU A 262 -1.34 2.54 67.94
C GLU A 262 -2.73 3.12 68.23
N PRO A 263 -2.86 4.18 69.04
CA PRO A 263 -4.16 4.69 69.48
C PRO A 263 -4.95 5.46 68.42
N THR A 264 -4.36 5.77 67.26
CA THR A 264 -5.01 6.55 66.19
C THR A 264 -5.08 5.75 64.88
N PRO A 265 -6.26 5.70 64.21
CA PRO A 265 -6.37 5.13 62.87
C PRO A 265 -5.51 5.93 61.86
N HIS A 266 -4.75 5.24 61.02
CA HIS A 266 -4.05 5.86 59.89
C HIS A 266 -4.92 5.76 58.64
N GLN A 267 -5.25 6.88 58.00
CA GLN A 267 -5.95 6.87 56.70
C GLN A 267 -4.93 6.98 55.58
N PHE A 268 -4.98 6.05 54.62
CA PHE A 268 -4.16 6.06 53.42
C PHE A 268 -5.04 6.12 52.17
N PHE A 269 -4.61 6.93 51.19
CA PHE A 269 -5.25 7.12 49.90
C PHE A 269 -4.43 6.40 48.84
N TYR A 270 -5.06 5.58 47.99
CA TYR A 270 -4.41 4.91 46.87
C TYR A 270 -5.23 5.07 45.59
N SER A 271 -4.54 5.15 44.46
CA SER A 271 -5.14 5.25 43.13
C SER A 271 -4.56 4.18 42.19
N PRO A 272 -5.40 3.47 41.41
CA PRO A 272 -4.91 2.66 40.31
C PRO A 272 -4.35 3.56 39.20
N GLY A 273 -3.66 2.98 38.23
CA GLY A 273 -3.30 3.72 37.02
C GLY A 273 -4.53 4.22 36.25
N GLU A 274 -4.34 5.12 35.30
CA GLU A 274 -5.38 5.55 34.38
C GLU A 274 -5.25 4.80 33.04
N LYS A 275 -6.38 4.64 32.35
CA LYS A 275 -6.36 4.09 30.98
C LYS A 275 -5.67 5.10 30.05
N GLY A 276 -5.03 4.59 29.00
CA GLY A 276 -4.69 5.42 27.86
C GLY A 276 -5.94 5.94 27.16
N THR A 277 -5.77 6.94 26.31
CA THR A 277 -6.86 7.44 25.45
C THR A 277 -6.69 6.94 24.02
N ASP A 278 -7.78 6.93 23.28
CA ASP A 278 -7.83 6.36 21.93
C ASP A 278 -7.10 7.24 20.90
N SER A 279 -6.51 6.59 19.91
CA SER A 279 -6.08 7.22 18.66
C SER A 279 -7.11 6.94 17.56
N VAL A 280 -7.48 7.96 16.80
CA VAL A 280 -8.53 7.90 15.78
C VAL A 280 -8.01 8.47 14.46
N PHE A 281 -8.30 7.76 13.38
CA PHE A 281 -8.10 8.23 12.00
C PHE A 281 -9.42 8.01 11.24
N GLY A 282 -10.00 9.06 10.66
CA GLY A 282 -11.26 8.93 9.94
C GLY A 282 -11.37 9.86 8.75
N ALA A 283 -11.35 9.31 7.52
CA ALA A 283 -11.71 10.06 6.33
C ALA A 283 -13.19 9.80 6.00
N ALA A 284 -13.98 10.84 5.69
CA ALA A 284 -15.29 10.61 5.08
C ALA A 284 -15.11 10.39 3.57
N PRO A 285 -15.80 9.43 2.92
CA PRO A 285 -16.85 8.52 3.41
C PRO A 285 -16.32 7.15 3.93
N ALA A 286 -15.04 7.04 4.28
CA ALA A 286 -14.37 5.80 4.67
C ALA A 286 -14.55 5.42 6.17
N LEU A 287 -14.20 4.18 6.49
CA LEU A 287 -14.26 3.55 7.82
C LEU A 287 -13.45 4.35 8.85
N VAL A 288 -14.06 4.75 9.98
CA VAL A 288 -13.30 5.34 11.09
C VAL A 288 -12.50 4.24 11.78
N LEU A 289 -11.18 4.39 11.80
CA LEU A 289 -10.26 3.48 12.48
C LEU A 289 -9.95 4.04 13.87
N THR A 290 -10.16 3.21 14.90
CA THR A 290 -9.92 3.59 16.30
C THR A 290 -9.02 2.55 16.97
N ALA A 291 -7.82 2.99 17.33
CA ALA A 291 -6.91 2.23 18.16
C ALA A 291 -7.15 2.63 19.62
N GLU A 292 -7.73 1.73 20.40
CA GLU A 292 -8.14 2.01 21.78
C GLU A 292 -6.96 2.31 22.68
N GLY A 293 -7.20 3.16 23.68
CA GLY A 293 -6.27 3.39 24.77
C GLY A 293 -6.03 2.12 25.58
N GLY A 294 -4.79 1.92 26.02
CA GLY A 294 -4.37 0.78 26.80
C GLY A 294 -5.02 0.74 28.18
N GLY A 295 -5.22 -0.48 28.66
CA GLY A 295 -5.76 -0.79 29.96
C GLY A 295 -4.83 -0.32 31.07
N ARG A 296 -5.41 0.18 32.17
CA ARG A 296 -4.63 0.57 33.35
C ARG A 296 -4.05 -0.65 34.06
N GLY A 297 -2.92 -0.49 34.74
CA GLY A 297 -2.41 -1.48 35.69
C GLY A 297 -3.22 -1.48 37.00
N GLY A 298 -3.47 -2.68 37.54
CA GLY A 298 -4.13 -2.86 38.83
C GLY A 298 -3.30 -2.27 39.98
N GLY A 299 -3.97 -1.69 40.96
CA GLY A 299 -3.37 -1.17 42.21
C GLY A 299 -3.87 -1.93 43.44
N TYR A 300 -3.22 -1.71 44.59
CA TYR A 300 -3.46 -2.47 45.82
C TYR A 300 -4.89 -2.38 46.42
N GLY A 301 -5.40 -3.51 46.95
CA GLY A 301 -6.62 -3.61 47.78
C GLY A 301 -6.43 -4.53 49.01
N HIS A 302 -6.87 -4.09 50.20
CA HIS A 302 -6.77 -4.85 51.47
C HIS A 302 -8.15 -5.41 51.84
N THR A 303 -8.29 -6.73 52.09
CA THR A 303 -9.64 -7.35 52.22
C THR A 303 -10.14 -7.53 53.66
N SER A 304 -9.38 -7.15 54.68
CA SER A 304 -9.81 -7.38 56.08
C SER A 304 -10.92 -6.46 56.60
N TYR A 305 -11.26 -5.39 55.88
CA TYR A 305 -12.38 -4.49 56.19
C TYR A 305 -12.65 -3.70 54.93
N VAL A 306 -13.89 -3.59 54.47
CA VAL A 306 -14.31 -2.95 53.19
C VAL A 306 -14.27 -3.89 51.97
N ALA A 307 -15.42 -3.93 51.29
CA ALA A 307 -15.79 -4.84 50.23
C ALA A 307 -14.80 -4.89 49.06
N SER A 308 -14.71 -6.08 48.48
CA SER A 308 -14.05 -6.41 47.22
C SER A 308 -14.24 -5.31 46.16
N PHE A 309 -13.16 -4.69 45.73
CA PHE A 309 -13.15 -3.97 44.46
C PHE A 309 -12.86 -5.02 43.38
N GLU A 310 -13.91 -5.68 42.89
CA GLU A 310 -13.81 -6.55 41.73
C GLU A 310 -13.38 -5.73 40.50
N ASP A 311 -12.35 -6.22 39.83
CA ASP A 311 -11.41 -5.53 38.96
C ASP A 311 -11.93 -5.38 37.52
N ALA A 312 -13.12 -4.78 37.34
CA ALA A 312 -13.79 -4.67 36.04
C ALA A 312 -13.16 -3.67 35.04
N THR A 313 -11.87 -3.33 35.18
CA THR A 313 -11.39 -2.02 34.68
C THR A 313 -9.96 -1.93 34.17
N ILE A 314 -9.21 -3.02 34.17
CA ILE A 314 -7.88 -3.08 33.56
C ILE A 314 -7.92 -3.39 32.05
N GLN A 315 -9.12 -3.59 31.47
CA GLN A 315 -9.31 -3.73 30.03
C GLN A 315 -8.99 -2.44 29.26
N GLY A 316 -8.60 -2.59 28.00
CA GLY A 316 -8.35 -1.53 27.03
C GLY A 316 -7.81 -2.14 25.74
N GLY A 317 -7.18 -1.31 24.89
CA GLY A 317 -6.56 -1.74 23.65
C GLY A 317 -5.75 -3.02 23.83
N SER A 318 -4.79 -3.03 24.75
CA SER A 318 -4.37 -4.22 25.50
C SER A 318 -4.72 -4.06 26.97
N ALA A 319 -4.99 -5.15 27.68
CA ALA A 319 -5.30 -5.08 29.11
C ALA A 319 -4.04 -4.84 29.96
N GLY A 320 -4.19 -4.14 31.09
CA GLY A 320 -3.14 -4.03 32.10
C GLY A 320 -3.02 -5.30 32.94
N GLY A 321 -1.93 -5.39 33.69
CA GLY A 321 -1.67 -6.49 34.62
C GLY A 321 -2.29 -6.27 35.99
N VAL A 322 -2.50 -7.36 36.71
CA VAL A 322 -3.14 -7.38 38.05
C VAL A 322 -2.11 -7.07 39.16
N ALA A 323 -2.53 -6.39 40.23
CA ALA A 323 -1.73 -6.19 41.44
C ALA A 323 -1.74 -7.41 42.39
N SER A 324 -0.84 -7.42 43.39
CA SER A 324 -0.87 -8.43 44.48
C SER A 324 -1.91 -8.12 45.56
N TYR A 325 -2.59 -9.13 46.11
CA TYR A 325 -3.43 -9.03 47.32
C TYR A 325 -2.83 -9.82 48.49
N THR A 326 -3.06 -9.37 49.73
CA THR A 326 -2.41 -9.90 50.96
C THR A 326 -3.22 -10.93 51.75
N SER A 327 -4.46 -11.23 51.37
CA SER A 327 -5.38 -12.06 52.17
C SER A 327 -6.31 -13.00 51.39
N GLU A 328 -6.25 -13.01 50.06
CA GLU A 328 -7.05 -13.87 49.19
C GLU A 328 -6.17 -14.63 48.19
N ASP A 329 -6.74 -15.66 47.55
CA ASP A 329 -6.06 -16.35 46.46
C ASP A 329 -5.98 -15.40 45.25
N ASN A 330 -4.77 -14.96 44.91
CA ASN A 330 -4.56 -14.04 43.78
C ASN A 330 -4.96 -14.66 42.42
N SER A 331 -5.30 -15.96 42.39
CA SER A 331 -5.80 -16.67 41.20
C SER A 331 -7.33 -16.57 40.97
N GLU A 332 -8.10 -15.91 41.84
CA GLU A 332 -9.58 -15.88 41.73
C GLU A 332 -10.16 -14.95 40.66
N THR A 333 -9.35 -14.17 39.94
CA THR A 333 -9.87 -13.34 38.84
C THR A 333 -10.00 -14.16 37.56
N GLY A 334 -11.24 -14.31 37.07
CA GLY A 334 -11.52 -15.10 35.88
C GLY A 334 -10.86 -14.52 34.62
N ALA A 335 -10.45 -15.38 33.68
CA ALA A 335 -9.78 -15.01 32.43
C ALA A 335 -10.51 -13.97 31.55
N ALA A 336 -11.77 -13.61 31.85
CA ALA A 336 -12.56 -12.61 31.14
C ALA A 336 -12.29 -11.16 31.57
N GLU A 337 -11.65 -10.92 32.72
CA GLU A 337 -11.43 -9.57 33.26
C GLU A 337 -10.15 -8.91 32.70
N HIS A 338 -9.27 -9.72 32.10
CA HIS A 338 -7.93 -9.33 31.69
C HIS A 338 -7.72 -9.36 30.18
N THR A 339 -8.80 -9.32 29.38
CA THR A 339 -8.74 -9.44 27.92
C THR A 339 -8.60 -8.08 27.23
N SER A 340 -7.92 -8.05 26.09
CA SER A 340 -7.95 -6.91 25.17
C SER A 340 -9.36 -6.65 24.65
N THR A 341 -9.71 -5.37 24.49
CA THR A 341 -10.96 -4.93 23.86
C THR A 341 -10.77 -4.44 22.42
N GLN A 342 -9.52 -4.28 21.95
CA GLN A 342 -9.22 -3.73 20.62
C GLN A 342 -9.94 -4.51 19.51
N VAL A 343 -9.79 -5.83 19.50
CA VAL A 343 -10.32 -6.68 18.42
C VAL A 343 -11.85 -6.76 18.47
N SER A 344 -12.43 -6.80 19.67
CA SER A 344 -13.88 -6.92 19.82
C SER A 344 -14.62 -5.61 19.50
N ASN A 345 -14.04 -4.46 19.87
CA ASN A 345 -14.67 -3.16 19.69
C ASN A 345 -14.34 -2.54 18.33
N HIS A 346 -13.12 -2.74 17.85
CA HIS A 346 -12.59 -2.12 16.63
C HIS A 346 -11.89 -3.12 15.71
N PRO A 347 -12.63 -4.12 15.19
CA PRO A 347 -12.08 -5.02 14.19
C PRO A 347 -11.82 -4.30 12.87
N VAL A 348 -10.77 -4.69 12.15
CA VAL A 348 -10.58 -4.28 10.76
C VAL A 348 -11.35 -5.25 9.83
N PRO A 349 -12.36 -4.79 9.06
CA PRO A 349 -13.13 -5.67 8.20
C PRO A 349 -12.26 -6.37 7.15
N GLY A 350 -12.45 -7.69 6.97
CA GLY A 350 -11.82 -8.46 5.89
C GLY A 350 -10.39 -8.94 6.17
N LEU A 351 -9.83 -8.69 7.35
CA LEU A 351 -8.50 -9.15 7.74
C LEU A 351 -8.56 -10.06 8.99
N SER A 352 -7.60 -11.00 9.09
CA SER A 352 -7.45 -11.92 10.22
C SER A 352 -6.89 -11.18 11.44
N ASN A 353 -7.56 -11.29 12.59
CA ASN A 353 -7.19 -10.62 13.84
C ASN A 353 -6.28 -11.47 14.75
N ASP A 354 -5.67 -12.53 14.22
CA ASP A 354 -4.83 -13.45 15.00
C ASP A 354 -3.35 -13.19 14.69
N PRO A 355 -2.53 -12.71 15.64
CA PRO A 355 -1.09 -12.63 15.45
C PRO A 355 -0.54 -14.06 15.34
N LEU A 356 -0.29 -14.52 14.11
CA LEU A 356 0.34 -15.82 13.89
C LEU A 356 1.69 -15.87 14.64
N PRO A 357 2.08 -17.01 15.24
CA PRO A 357 3.40 -17.16 15.86
C PRO A 357 4.50 -16.81 14.85
N GLY A 358 5.33 -15.81 15.17
CA GLY A 358 6.31 -15.26 14.22
C GLY A 358 5.74 -14.22 13.25
N THR A 359 4.79 -13.39 13.70
CA THR A 359 4.12 -12.35 12.91
C THR A 359 5.11 -11.61 12.00
N PRO A 360 4.88 -11.59 10.67
CA PRO A 360 5.72 -10.84 9.76
C PRO A 360 5.69 -9.35 10.12
N ILE A 361 6.78 -8.65 9.80
CA ILE A 361 6.83 -7.18 9.85
C ILE A 361 5.64 -6.63 9.06
N ASN A 362 4.99 -5.58 9.57
CA ASN A 362 3.77 -4.99 9.00
C ASN A 362 2.54 -5.93 9.03
N ALA A 363 2.33 -6.63 10.15
CA ALA A 363 1.12 -7.43 10.35
C ALA A 363 -0.14 -6.57 10.15
N ARG A 364 -1.06 -7.02 9.30
CA ARG A 364 -2.29 -6.27 8.95
C ARG A 364 -3.43 -6.64 9.89
N GLY A 365 -4.24 -5.67 10.31
CA GLY A 365 -5.42 -5.91 11.15
C GLY A 365 -5.44 -5.07 12.43
N ALA A 366 -6.26 -5.50 13.39
CA ALA A 366 -6.37 -4.92 14.72
C ALA A 366 -5.78 -5.87 15.77
N PHE A 367 -5.00 -5.34 16.72
CA PHE A 367 -4.23 -6.14 17.67
C PHE A 367 -4.26 -5.57 19.09
N GLY A 368 -4.34 -6.49 20.04
CA GLY A 368 -4.24 -6.24 21.46
C GLY A 368 -4.30 -7.57 22.21
N SER A 369 -3.67 -7.64 23.37
CA SER A 369 -3.57 -8.89 24.15
C SER A 369 -3.98 -8.71 25.60
N ALA A 370 -4.16 -9.85 26.27
CA ALA A 370 -4.48 -9.91 27.67
C ALA A 370 -3.32 -9.46 28.56
N GLY A 371 -3.64 -8.94 29.75
CA GLY A 371 -2.66 -8.71 30.83
C GLY A 371 -2.34 -10.02 31.55
N GLY A 372 -1.22 -10.04 32.25
CA GLY A 372 -0.84 -11.13 33.14
C GLY A 372 -1.52 -11.02 34.51
N ILE A 373 -1.63 -12.15 35.18
CA ILE A 373 -2.20 -12.25 36.54
C ILE A 373 -1.10 -12.33 37.61
N ALA A 374 -1.45 -12.07 38.86
CA ALA A 374 -0.59 -12.35 40.00
C ALA A 374 -0.82 -13.80 40.47
N THR A 375 0.22 -14.64 40.60
CA THR A 375 0.07 -16.02 41.08
C THR A 375 0.58 -16.20 42.52
N GLY A 376 -0.14 -17.00 43.32
CA GLY A 376 0.23 -17.39 44.68
C GLY A 376 -0.67 -16.83 45.80
N THR A 377 -0.66 -17.50 46.96
CA THR A 377 -1.36 -17.03 48.18
C THR A 377 -0.41 -16.16 48.99
N ALA A 378 -0.69 -14.86 49.11
CA ALA A 378 0.14 -14.02 49.96
C ALA A 378 -0.07 -14.38 51.44
N THR A 379 0.98 -14.79 52.12
CA THR A 379 1.01 -14.79 53.57
C THR A 379 1.35 -13.37 54.04
N ASN A 380 0.73 -12.93 55.15
CA ASN A 380 0.68 -11.56 55.72
C ASN A 380 2.02 -10.81 55.90
N THR A 381 3.16 -11.34 55.48
CA THR A 381 4.47 -10.75 55.77
C THR A 381 5.51 -10.79 54.66
N THR A 382 5.29 -11.43 53.49
CA THR A 382 6.40 -11.54 52.51
C THR A 382 6.09 -11.47 51.01
N HIS A 383 4.91 -11.77 50.46
CA HIS A 383 4.76 -11.95 48.99
C HIS A 383 4.37 -10.69 48.19
N ALA A 384 5.28 -10.19 47.32
CA ALA A 384 5.01 -9.11 46.37
C ALA A 384 5.23 -9.54 44.90
N THR A 385 4.16 -9.90 44.18
CA THR A 385 4.22 -10.28 42.74
C THR A 385 3.00 -9.76 41.98
N SER A 386 3.22 -9.15 40.82
CA SER A 386 2.14 -8.56 40.02
C SER A 386 2.27 -8.98 38.56
N GLY A 387 1.17 -8.93 37.82
CA GLY A 387 1.15 -9.25 36.40
C GLY A 387 1.71 -8.11 35.54
N GLY A 388 2.31 -8.47 34.40
CA GLY A 388 2.67 -7.50 33.37
C GLY A 388 1.46 -7.10 32.52
N GLY A 389 1.48 -5.91 31.93
CA GLY A 389 0.45 -5.50 30.97
C GLY A 389 0.61 -6.21 29.62
N GLY A 390 -0.49 -6.42 28.91
CA GLY A 390 -0.50 -6.99 27.56
C GLY A 390 0.12 -6.06 26.53
N GLY A 391 0.81 -6.64 25.53
CA GLY A 391 1.25 -5.94 24.33
C GLY A 391 0.30 -6.17 23.16
N ALA A 392 0.61 -5.63 21.98
CA ALA A 392 -0.16 -5.92 20.77
C ALA A 392 0.09 -7.33 20.22
N GLY A 393 1.30 -7.88 20.41
CA GLY A 393 1.71 -9.17 19.87
C GLY A 393 1.53 -10.34 20.83
N THR A 394 1.75 -10.15 22.13
CA THR A 394 1.56 -11.20 23.13
C THR A 394 0.91 -10.69 24.41
N SER A 395 0.33 -11.62 25.18
CA SER A 395 -0.14 -11.35 26.53
C SER A 395 1.00 -10.94 27.46
N GLY A 396 0.65 -10.21 28.52
CA GLY A 396 1.52 -9.97 29.65
C GLY A 396 1.85 -11.29 30.36
N GLY A 397 3.05 -11.37 30.92
CA GLY A 397 3.47 -12.49 31.74
C GLY A 397 2.85 -12.41 33.13
N ASP A 398 2.59 -13.58 33.71
CA ASP A 398 2.11 -13.70 35.08
C ASP A 398 3.24 -13.42 36.08
N GLY A 399 2.89 -12.84 37.23
CA GLY A 399 3.80 -12.70 38.36
C GLY A 399 4.02 -14.06 39.04
N ILE A 400 5.25 -14.36 39.46
CA ILE A 400 5.64 -15.68 39.99
C ILE A 400 5.99 -15.55 41.48
N ALA A 401 5.43 -16.42 42.33
CA ALA A 401 5.59 -16.36 43.78
C ALA A 401 7.00 -16.71 44.31
N THR A 402 7.79 -17.53 43.60
CA THR A 402 9.12 -17.96 44.06
C THR A 402 10.11 -18.17 42.91
N PRO A 403 11.20 -17.38 42.81
CA PRO A 403 11.42 -16.12 43.54
C PRO A 403 10.30 -15.12 43.24
N GLU A 404 10.06 -14.16 44.12
CA GLU A 404 9.00 -13.16 43.95
C GLU A 404 9.34 -12.21 42.78
N THR A 405 8.80 -12.51 41.60
CA THR A 405 9.11 -11.82 40.33
C THR A 405 7.86 -11.21 39.73
N GLY A 406 7.95 -9.95 39.32
CA GLY A 406 6.91 -9.29 38.52
C GLY A 406 6.81 -9.89 37.12
N GLY A 407 5.59 -9.93 36.59
CA GLY A 407 5.32 -10.41 35.24
C GLY A 407 5.93 -9.51 34.17
N ALA A 408 6.48 -10.13 33.12
CA ALA A 408 7.00 -9.39 31.98
C ALA A 408 5.87 -8.67 31.22
N GLY A 409 6.14 -7.49 30.68
CA GLY A 409 5.23 -6.85 29.74
C GLY A 409 5.11 -7.66 28.46
N GLY A 410 3.91 -7.72 27.88
CA GLY A 410 3.68 -8.41 26.61
C GLY A 410 4.41 -7.73 25.44
N GLU A 411 4.84 -8.53 24.47
CA GLU A 411 5.51 -8.08 23.26
C GLU A 411 4.55 -7.26 22.38
N GLY A 412 5.11 -6.25 21.72
CA GLY A 412 4.47 -5.43 20.69
C GLY A 412 4.66 -6.00 19.28
N LEU A 413 4.49 -5.17 18.26
CA LEU A 413 4.61 -5.57 16.85
C LEU A 413 5.53 -4.61 16.07
N ASN A 414 6.27 -5.15 15.08
CA ASN A 414 7.25 -4.42 14.26
C ASN A 414 6.66 -3.90 12.95
N TYR A 415 6.96 -2.63 12.65
CA TYR A 415 6.55 -1.97 11.42
C TYR A 415 7.69 -1.14 10.81
N ASN A 416 7.82 -1.22 9.48
CA ASN A 416 8.74 -0.38 8.69
C ASN A 416 8.02 0.84 8.10
N ILE A 417 6.77 1.08 8.50
CA ILE A 417 5.95 2.19 7.98
C ILE A 417 6.39 3.57 8.50
N ALA A 418 7.41 3.68 9.34
CA ALA A 418 7.98 4.98 9.76
C ALA A 418 9.11 5.52 8.85
N ASP A 419 9.92 4.69 8.19
CA ASP A 419 10.93 5.13 7.22
C ASP A 419 11.09 4.24 5.96
N GLY A 420 10.42 3.09 5.91
CA GLY A 420 10.36 2.16 4.78
C GLY A 420 11.48 1.13 4.78
N SER A 421 12.41 1.21 5.73
CA SER A 421 13.67 0.45 5.69
C SER A 421 14.09 -0.13 7.04
N THR A 422 13.67 0.46 8.17
CA THR A 422 13.99 -0.02 9.51
C THR A 422 12.73 -0.42 10.28
N PRO A 423 12.71 -1.63 10.87
CA PRO A 423 11.64 -2.01 11.79
C PRO A 423 11.70 -1.21 13.08
N VAL A 424 10.61 -0.51 13.37
CA VAL A 424 10.33 0.08 14.68
C VAL A 424 9.17 -0.68 15.26
N GLY A 425 9.24 -1.05 16.54
CA GLY A 425 8.11 -1.71 17.17
C GLY A 425 7.35 -0.83 18.14
N TYR A 426 6.06 -1.14 18.23
CA TYR A 426 5.03 -0.35 18.88
C TYR A 426 4.18 -1.25 19.78
N ALA A 427 3.47 -0.61 20.72
CA ALA A 427 2.47 -1.21 21.60
C ALA A 427 3.04 -2.36 22.46
N GLY A 428 4.17 -2.12 23.14
CA GLY A 428 4.70 -3.02 24.18
C GLY A 428 4.05 -2.78 25.54
N GLY A 429 3.72 -3.86 26.25
CA GLY A 429 3.15 -3.80 27.59
C GLY A 429 4.18 -3.42 28.66
N GLY A 430 3.74 -2.85 29.78
CA GLY A 430 4.61 -2.54 30.91
C GLY A 430 4.83 -3.75 31.83
N GLY A 431 6.00 -3.84 32.46
CA GLY A 431 6.30 -4.91 33.43
C GLY A 431 5.62 -4.68 34.78
N GLY A 432 5.23 -5.76 35.48
CA GLY A 432 4.78 -5.69 36.86
C GLY A 432 5.93 -5.53 37.86
N GLY A 433 5.66 -4.98 39.05
CA GLY A 433 6.63 -4.96 40.16
C GLY A 433 6.80 -6.31 40.86
N GLY A 434 7.95 -6.52 41.53
CA GLY A 434 8.25 -7.74 42.30
C GLY A 434 9.37 -7.57 43.34
N ALA A 435 9.53 -8.51 44.29
CA ALA A 435 10.43 -8.34 45.43
C ALA A 435 11.86 -8.89 45.27
N ASP A 436 12.06 -10.08 44.72
CA ASP A 436 13.31 -10.84 44.92
C ASP A 436 14.26 -10.83 43.73
N THR A 437 13.73 -10.76 42.51
CA THR A 437 14.52 -10.84 41.28
C THR A 437 13.97 -9.87 40.25
N ALA A 438 14.87 -9.27 39.45
CA ALA A 438 14.49 -8.42 38.35
C ALA A 438 13.43 -9.15 37.51
N PRO A 439 12.36 -8.47 37.04
CA PRO A 439 11.47 -9.12 36.10
C PRO A 439 12.33 -9.68 34.95
N PRO A 440 11.97 -10.81 34.32
CA PRO A 440 12.82 -11.48 33.33
C PRO A 440 13.08 -10.67 32.03
N ASN A 441 12.92 -9.34 32.05
CA ASN A 441 13.08 -8.45 30.92
C ASN A 441 13.78 -7.12 31.30
N GLU A 442 15.12 -7.15 31.40
CA GLU A 442 15.94 -5.93 31.23
C GLU A 442 15.72 -5.22 29.87
N SER A 443 14.84 -5.75 29.02
CA SER A 443 14.23 -5.05 27.90
C SER A 443 12.72 -5.33 27.88
N VAL A 444 11.91 -4.47 28.49
CA VAL A 444 10.49 -4.38 28.11
C VAL A 444 10.42 -4.14 26.59
N PRO A 445 9.88 -5.10 25.84
CA PRO A 445 9.94 -5.04 24.38
C PRO A 445 9.20 -3.82 23.87
N PHE A 446 9.71 -3.21 22.80
CA PHE A 446 9.00 -2.16 22.06
C PHE A 446 8.59 -0.93 22.89
N GLY A 447 9.28 -0.69 24.01
CA GLY A 447 9.19 0.56 24.78
C GLY A 447 8.26 0.56 25.98
N GLY A 448 7.81 -0.61 26.44
CA GLY A 448 7.12 -0.71 27.74
C GLY A 448 7.90 -0.03 28.87
N GLY A 449 7.22 0.24 29.98
CA GLY A 449 7.85 0.70 31.22
C GLY A 449 8.34 -0.49 32.04
N ILE A 450 9.55 -0.41 32.58
CA ILE A 450 10.12 -1.48 33.41
C ILE A 450 9.43 -1.48 34.78
N GLY A 451 8.99 -2.66 35.23
CA GLY A 451 8.48 -2.85 36.59
C GLY A 451 9.60 -2.85 37.62
N GLN A 452 9.31 -2.36 38.82
CA GLN A 452 10.33 -2.10 39.84
C GLN A 452 10.67 -3.31 40.74
N LEU A 453 11.91 -3.36 41.27
CA LEU A 453 12.45 -4.39 42.18
C LEU A 453 12.94 -3.82 43.55
N THR A 454 12.93 -4.60 44.64
CA THR A 454 13.46 -4.18 45.96
C THR A 454 14.98 -4.21 46.13
N THR A 455 15.73 -4.97 45.34
CA THR A 455 17.14 -5.29 45.63
C THR A 455 18.17 -4.51 44.80
N ASN A 456 17.76 -3.79 43.74
CA ASN A 456 18.66 -2.97 42.93
C ASN A 456 17.96 -1.73 42.33
N ASN A 457 18.26 -0.56 42.88
CA ASN A 457 17.88 0.71 42.25
C ASN A 457 18.87 1.08 41.13
N GLU A 458 18.74 0.47 39.95
CA GLU A 458 19.60 0.78 38.80
C GLU A 458 18.87 1.56 37.68
N SER A 459 17.53 1.64 37.67
CA SER A 459 16.78 2.18 36.52
C SER A 459 15.98 3.47 36.75
N THR A 460 15.89 3.99 37.97
CA THR A 460 15.24 5.29 38.24
C THR A 460 16.23 6.23 38.93
N PRO A 461 16.36 7.50 38.48
CA PRO A 461 17.10 8.47 39.26
C PRO A 461 16.44 8.54 40.62
N TRP A 462 17.22 8.27 41.68
CA TRP A 462 16.86 8.64 43.04
C TRP A 462 16.28 10.05 43.00
N LEU A 463 14.96 10.19 43.12
CA LEU A 463 14.37 11.46 43.47
C LEU A 463 14.89 11.72 44.88
N GLN A 464 15.95 12.52 44.99
CA GLN A 464 16.37 13.03 46.28
C GLN A 464 15.11 13.59 46.95
N PRO A 465 14.87 13.29 48.24
CA PRO A 465 13.70 13.81 48.94
C PRO A 465 13.65 15.32 48.70
N ILE A 466 12.51 15.80 48.21
CA ILE A 466 12.26 17.22 47.91
C ILE A 466 12.81 18.06 49.06
N ALA A 467 13.98 18.67 48.84
CA ALA A 467 14.61 19.56 49.79
C ALA A 467 13.95 20.93 49.67
N ALA A 468 12.68 21.02 50.05
CA ALA A 468 11.92 22.25 49.96
C ALA A 468 11.17 22.59 51.26
N LEU A 469 11.74 22.28 52.44
CA LEU A 469 11.30 22.89 53.69
C LEU A 469 12.53 23.20 54.54
N GLY A 470 12.75 24.50 54.78
CA GLY A 470 13.93 25.03 55.47
C GLY A 470 14.07 24.55 56.93
N PRO A 471 15.22 24.84 57.57
CA PRO A 471 15.61 24.29 58.86
C PRO A 471 14.97 25.07 60.01
N GLU A 472 13.65 24.94 60.22
CA GLU A 472 12.95 25.64 61.31
C GLU A 472 12.01 24.73 62.11
N SER A 473 12.46 23.53 62.45
CA SER A 473 12.18 22.92 63.76
C SER A 473 13.16 21.77 63.95
N GLY A 474 13.70 21.57 65.15
CA GLY A 474 14.77 20.61 65.44
C GLY A 474 14.35 19.13 65.38
N GLY A 475 13.65 18.71 64.32
CA GLY A 475 13.44 17.33 63.89
C GLY A 475 13.90 17.19 62.44
N ASN A 476 14.60 16.11 62.14
CA ASN A 476 15.14 15.83 60.81
C ASN A 476 13.97 15.77 59.78
N PRO A 477 14.00 16.49 58.63
CA PRO A 477 12.87 16.57 57.69
C PRO A 477 12.51 15.25 56.97
N VAL A 478 13.15 14.14 57.35
CA VAL A 478 12.82 12.76 56.93
C VAL A 478 11.47 12.26 57.46
N ASP A 479 10.84 12.95 58.39
CA ASP A 479 9.63 12.45 59.05
C ASP A 479 8.31 12.79 58.33
N ALA A 480 8.31 13.74 57.37
CA ALA A 480 7.13 14.05 56.57
C ALA A 480 6.92 13.08 55.39
N TYR A 481 7.87 12.19 55.11
CA TYR A 481 7.79 11.11 54.13
C TYR A 481 8.38 9.81 54.71
N GLY A 482 8.05 9.50 55.97
CA GLY A 482 8.44 8.30 56.73
C GLY A 482 9.56 7.48 56.10
N SER A 483 10.80 7.78 56.49
CA SER A 483 12.04 7.02 56.19
C SER A 483 12.05 6.19 54.89
N THR A 484 12.79 6.67 53.89
CA THR A 484 13.58 5.88 52.90
C THR A 484 12.89 4.67 52.23
N GLU A 485 12.77 4.74 50.89
CA GLU A 485 12.48 3.65 49.94
C GLU A 485 11.04 3.57 49.37
N SER A 486 10.59 4.66 48.74
CA SER A 486 9.67 4.58 47.61
C SER A 486 10.51 4.36 46.36
N TYR A 487 10.17 3.37 45.55
CA TYR A 487 10.69 3.34 44.19
C TYR A 487 9.52 3.42 43.19
N PRO A 488 9.71 4.05 42.03
CA PRO A 488 8.69 4.12 41.00
C PRO A 488 8.92 3.08 39.89
N GLY A 489 7.84 2.68 39.22
CA GLY A 489 7.94 1.98 37.94
C GLY A 489 8.36 2.91 36.80
N GLY A 490 8.97 2.36 35.76
CA GLY A 490 9.40 3.13 34.59
C GLY A 490 8.23 3.58 33.71
N ASP A 491 8.34 4.76 33.11
CA ASP A 491 7.35 5.24 32.14
C ASP A 491 7.42 4.44 30.83
N GLY A 492 6.26 4.23 30.19
CA GLY A 492 6.16 3.76 28.82
C GLY A 492 6.69 4.80 27.84
N THR A 493 7.34 4.35 26.78
CA THR A 493 7.93 5.26 25.80
C THR A 493 6.85 6.00 25.02
N ALA A 494 6.95 7.34 25.00
CA ALA A 494 6.10 8.19 24.19
C ALA A 494 6.15 7.83 22.70
N ASN A 495 5.03 8.05 22.01
CA ASN A 495 4.80 7.77 20.59
C ASN A 495 4.93 6.30 20.21
N ARG A 496 4.81 5.39 21.19
CA ARG A 496 4.78 3.95 20.97
C ARG A 496 3.53 3.28 21.50
N GLY A 497 2.64 4.01 22.18
CA GLY A 497 1.50 3.45 22.89
C GLY A 497 1.91 2.42 23.94
N ALA A 498 3.09 2.56 24.52
CA ALA A 498 3.64 1.56 25.42
C ALA A 498 3.06 1.71 26.83
N GLY A 499 2.80 0.59 27.52
CA GLY A 499 2.28 0.60 28.89
C GLY A 499 3.33 0.99 29.94
N GLY A 500 2.92 1.61 31.05
CA GLY A 500 3.83 1.97 32.15
C GLY A 500 4.22 0.77 33.04
N GLY A 501 5.34 0.85 33.75
CA GLY A 501 5.82 -0.19 34.67
C GLY A 501 5.23 -0.08 36.08
N GLY A 502 4.96 -1.21 36.72
CA GLY A 502 4.38 -1.29 38.06
C GLY A 502 5.31 -0.79 39.16
N GLY A 503 4.73 -0.04 40.13
CA GLY A 503 5.45 0.45 41.30
C GLY A 503 5.45 -0.54 42.47
N MET A 504 6.36 -0.33 43.44
CA MET A 504 6.51 -1.18 44.63
C MET A 504 6.95 -0.39 45.88
N THR A 505 6.56 -0.90 47.07
CA THR A 505 6.98 -0.41 48.39
C THR A 505 7.74 -1.49 49.18
N GLN A 506 8.74 -1.11 50.00
CA GLN A 506 9.41 -1.99 50.97
C GLN A 506 9.17 -1.56 52.45
N GLY A 507 9.00 -2.54 53.35
CA GLY A 507 9.14 -2.34 54.80
C GLY A 507 7.85 -2.36 55.65
N ALA A 508 8.01 -2.64 56.95
CA ALA A 508 6.92 -2.63 57.94
C ALA A 508 6.90 -1.29 58.72
N SER A 509 5.85 -0.51 58.47
CA SER A 509 5.30 0.63 59.23
C SER A 509 6.20 1.69 59.89
N PRO A 510 6.05 3.00 59.53
CA PRO A 510 5.42 3.56 58.33
C PRO A 510 6.48 3.94 57.28
N THR A 511 6.44 3.27 56.13
CA THR A 511 7.29 3.55 54.95
C THR A 511 6.42 3.78 53.70
N GLY A 512 6.95 4.48 52.68
CA GLY A 512 6.24 5.22 51.61
C GLY A 512 5.33 4.48 50.61
N VAL A 513 5.11 5.06 49.42
CA VAL A 513 4.21 4.52 48.36
C VAL A 513 4.94 4.36 47.03
N GLY A 514 4.96 3.15 46.45
CA GLY A 514 5.52 2.94 45.11
C GLY A 514 4.62 3.53 44.02
N ILE A 515 5.13 4.48 43.23
CA ILE A 515 4.35 5.14 42.17
C ILE A 515 4.44 4.31 40.88
N GLY A 516 3.30 4.07 40.22
CA GLY A 516 3.29 3.43 38.90
C GLY A 516 3.83 4.35 37.81
N GLY A 517 4.47 3.79 36.78
CA GLY A 517 4.88 4.54 35.60
C GLY A 517 3.70 5.00 34.75
N ASN A 518 3.84 6.14 34.08
CA ASN A 518 2.88 6.61 33.09
C ASN A 518 2.96 5.75 31.82
N GLY A 519 1.84 5.60 31.10
CA GLY A 519 1.84 5.06 29.76
C GLY A 519 2.38 6.07 28.74
N GLY A 520 2.96 5.56 27.66
CA GLY A 520 3.43 6.37 26.53
C GLY A 520 2.27 6.82 25.64
N SER A 521 2.39 8.01 25.03
CA SER A 521 1.45 8.46 24.01
C SER A 521 1.40 7.52 22.80
N GLY A 522 0.25 7.51 22.13
CA GLY A 522 0.06 6.85 20.84
C GLY A 522 0.76 7.57 19.70
N VAL A 523 0.55 7.07 18.49
CA VAL A 523 1.06 7.69 17.25
C VAL A 523 0.18 7.26 16.08
N ILE A 524 0.06 8.13 15.08
CA ILE A 524 -0.54 7.78 13.78
C ILE A 524 0.54 7.97 12.71
N ILE A 525 0.79 6.95 11.91
CA ILE A 525 1.77 6.96 10.82
C ILE A 525 1.02 6.67 9.53
N ILE A 526 1.23 7.53 8.54
CA ILE A 526 0.54 7.51 7.25
C ILE A 526 1.59 7.47 6.15
N THR A 527 1.46 6.53 5.24
CA THR A 527 2.25 6.46 4.00
C THR A 527 1.34 6.50 2.80
N GLU A 528 1.69 7.30 1.80
CA GLU A 528 0.96 7.33 0.54
C GLU A 528 1.13 6.01 -0.21
N SER A 529 0.04 5.37 -0.64
CA SER A 529 0.10 4.07 -1.33
C SER A 529 -0.32 4.16 -2.80
N ARG A 530 -1.36 4.95 -3.12
CA ARG A 530 -1.87 5.08 -4.49
C ARG A 530 -2.15 6.50 -4.91
N TYR A 531 -1.97 6.78 -6.20
CA TYR A 531 -2.16 8.10 -6.77
C TYR A 531 -2.81 8.08 -8.16
N ASN A 532 -3.47 9.19 -8.49
CA ASN A 532 -3.90 9.49 -9.84
C ASN A 532 -2.78 10.26 -10.54
N VAL A 533 -2.30 9.72 -11.66
CA VAL A 533 -1.33 10.37 -12.54
C VAL A 533 -2.12 11.17 -13.56
N SER A 534 -1.72 12.43 -13.78
CA SER A 534 -2.17 13.18 -14.94
C SER A 534 -0.99 13.61 -15.79
N ASN A 535 -0.66 12.86 -16.85
CA ASN A 535 0.48 13.20 -17.69
C ASN A 535 0.07 14.13 -18.83
N THR A 536 0.85 15.19 -19.03
CA THR A 536 0.73 16.08 -20.19
C THR A 536 1.41 15.51 -21.44
N SER A 537 1.90 14.28 -21.38
CA SER A 537 2.50 13.55 -22.49
C SER A 537 2.26 12.05 -22.35
N MET A 538 2.37 11.31 -23.44
CA MET A 538 2.39 9.84 -23.42
C MET A 538 3.22 9.33 -24.60
N THR A 539 3.89 8.20 -24.43
CA THR A 539 4.52 7.44 -25.52
C THR A 539 4.10 6.00 -25.38
N LEU A 540 3.29 5.52 -26.33
CA LEU A 540 2.91 4.13 -26.47
C LEU A 540 3.58 3.56 -27.71
N ILE A 541 4.26 2.43 -27.57
CA ILE A 541 5.03 1.82 -28.65
C ILE A 541 4.91 0.30 -28.59
N SER A 542 4.75 -0.31 -29.76
CA SER A 542 4.66 -1.76 -29.86
C SER A 542 6.01 -2.45 -29.67
N ASP A 543 5.96 -3.74 -29.37
CA ASP A 543 7.03 -4.67 -29.64
C ASP A 543 7.39 -4.73 -31.13
N THR A 544 8.48 -5.42 -31.43
CA THR A 544 8.91 -5.64 -32.82
C THR A 544 8.15 -6.80 -33.46
N PHE A 545 7.38 -6.49 -34.50
CA PHE A 545 6.81 -7.46 -35.42
C PHE A 545 7.76 -7.72 -36.59
N THR A 546 7.64 -8.89 -37.23
CA THR A 546 8.49 -9.26 -38.37
C THR A 546 7.65 -9.43 -39.64
N ALA A 547 7.95 -8.63 -40.67
CA ALA A 547 7.37 -8.79 -41.99
C ALA A 547 8.04 -9.94 -42.76
N SER A 548 7.29 -10.55 -43.69
CA SER A 548 7.79 -11.66 -44.52
C SER A 548 8.67 -11.21 -45.70
N SER A 549 8.58 -9.93 -46.07
CA SER A 549 9.46 -9.22 -47.02
C SER A 549 9.60 -7.76 -46.62
N THR A 550 10.61 -7.05 -47.14
CA THR A 550 10.88 -5.64 -46.83
C THR A 550 9.68 -4.75 -47.20
N PRO A 551 8.97 -4.18 -46.21
CA PRO A 551 7.80 -3.36 -46.51
C PRO A 551 8.19 -1.99 -47.03
N THR A 552 7.34 -1.45 -47.87
CA THR A 552 7.47 -0.15 -48.52
C THR A 552 6.42 0.85 -48.04
N THR A 553 5.28 0.36 -47.53
CA THR A 553 4.19 1.19 -47.01
C THR A 553 3.64 0.60 -45.72
N ALA A 554 3.25 1.48 -44.79
CA ALA A 554 2.48 1.13 -43.61
C ALA A 554 1.11 1.84 -43.64
N ARG A 555 0.10 1.14 -43.16
CA ARG A 555 -1.23 1.68 -42.87
C ARG A 555 -1.58 1.36 -41.43
N ILE A 556 -2.14 2.33 -40.73
CA ILE A 556 -2.56 2.18 -39.34
C ILE A 556 -4.04 2.50 -39.18
N VAL A 557 -4.73 1.74 -38.34
CA VAL A 557 -6.07 2.05 -37.82
C VAL A 557 -5.96 2.12 -36.31
N VAL A 558 -6.45 3.19 -35.70
CA VAL A 558 -6.38 3.44 -34.25
C VAL A 558 -7.80 3.66 -33.72
N PHE A 559 -8.14 2.93 -32.65
CA PHE A 559 -9.37 3.11 -31.89
C PHE A 559 -9.04 3.92 -30.65
N ALA A 560 -9.59 5.13 -30.54
CA ALA A 560 -9.18 6.05 -29.48
C ALA A 560 -10.26 7.06 -29.08
N GLU A 561 -10.17 7.53 -27.83
CA GLU A 561 -10.84 8.73 -27.32
C GLU A 561 -9.79 9.83 -27.18
N LEU A 562 -9.77 10.80 -28.10
CA LEU A 562 -8.77 11.87 -28.15
C LEU A 562 -9.43 13.25 -27.94
N PRO A 563 -9.83 13.62 -26.71
CA PRO A 563 -10.47 14.91 -26.44
C PRO A 563 -9.58 16.11 -26.78
N ASP A 564 -8.25 15.96 -26.75
CA ASP A 564 -7.30 17.01 -27.17
C ASP A 564 -7.17 17.12 -28.70
N GLY A 565 -7.77 16.19 -29.46
CA GLY A 565 -7.68 16.12 -30.91
C GLY A 565 -6.35 15.57 -31.42
N LEU A 566 -6.17 15.57 -32.75
CA LEU A 566 -5.01 14.94 -33.40
C LEU A 566 -3.76 15.82 -33.47
N SER A 567 -3.85 17.13 -33.22
CA SER A 567 -2.70 18.05 -33.35
C SER A 567 -1.58 17.75 -32.37
N ASP A 568 -1.96 17.19 -31.23
CA ASP A 568 -1.09 16.94 -30.09
C ASP A 568 -0.50 15.53 -30.12
N PHE A 569 -0.86 14.75 -31.14
CA PHE A 569 -0.40 13.37 -31.35
C PHE A 569 0.46 13.23 -32.59
N THR A 570 1.56 12.48 -32.45
CA THR A 570 2.36 11.96 -33.55
C THR A 570 2.23 10.45 -33.60
N ILE A 571 1.72 9.93 -34.71
CA ILE A 571 1.63 8.51 -34.99
C ILE A 571 2.66 8.18 -36.04
N SER A 572 3.38 7.07 -35.88
CA SER A 572 4.44 6.69 -36.80
C SER A 572 4.64 5.19 -36.86
N ALA A 573 5.28 4.73 -37.94
CA ALA A 573 5.69 3.34 -38.09
C ALA A 573 7.12 3.25 -38.65
N THR A 574 7.79 2.15 -38.38
CA THR A 574 9.15 1.85 -38.87
C THR A 574 9.20 0.47 -39.50
N ARG A 575 10.21 0.23 -40.36
CA ARG A 575 10.56 -1.09 -40.88
C ARG A 575 11.93 -1.61 -40.44
N ASP A 576 12.68 -0.80 -39.69
CA ASP A 576 14.07 -1.10 -39.34
C ASP A 576 14.44 -0.67 -37.91
N ASN A 577 13.43 -0.31 -37.10
CA ASN A 577 13.56 0.17 -35.72
C ASN A 577 14.48 1.39 -35.55
N SER A 578 14.81 2.11 -36.63
CA SER A 578 15.68 3.29 -36.59
C SER A 578 14.97 4.54 -37.11
N THR A 579 14.21 4.41 -38.18
CA THR A 579 13.49 5.52 -38.81
C THR A 579 11.99 5.33 -38.62
N PHE A 580 11.39 6.17 -37.77
CA PHE A 580 9.93 6.21 -37.60
C PHE A 580 9.33 7.26 -38.55
N ASN A 581 8.59 6.78 -39.54
CA ASN A 581 7.90 7.60 -40.52
C ASN A 581 6.54 8.03 -39.96
N ALA A 582 6.29 9.34 -39.90
CA ALA A 582 5.03 9.88 -39.41
C ALA A 582 3.85 9.50 -40.33
N ILE A 583 2.73 9.14 -39.72
CA ILE A 583 1.46 8.83 -40.36
C ILE A 583 0.47 9.91 -39.98
N THR A 584 -0.07 10.62 -40.98
CA THR A 584 -1.15 11.59 -40.77
C THR A 584 -2.47 10.85 -40.64
N LEU A 585 -3.12 10.98 -39.49
CA LEU A 585 -4.41 10.36 -39.23
C LEU A 585 -5.57 11.21 -39.75
N THR A 586 -6.63 10.52 -40.20
CA THR A 586 -7.93 11.08 -40.55
C THR A 586 -8.99 10.43 -39.67
N ASP A 587 -9.92 11.23 -39.13
CA ASP A 587 -11.12 10.74 -38.43
C ASP A 587 -12.10 10.19 -39.48
N GLU A 588 -12.45 8.91 -39.37
CA GLU A 588 -13.35 8.24 -40.31
C GLU A 588 -14.84 8.56 -40.04
N GLY A 589 -15.14 9.36 -39.01
CA GLY A 589 -16.49 9.79 -38.67
C GLY A 589 -17.34 8.72 -38.00
N PHE A 590 -16.72 7.64 -37.54
CA PHE A 590 -17.37 6.60 -36.74
C PHE A 590 -17.20 6.91 -35.25
N GLU A 591 -18.31 6.84 -34.52
CA GLU A 591 -18.35 6.96 -33.07
C GLU A 591 -19.06 5.73 -32.49
N ALA A 592 -18.45 5.07 -31.51
CA ALA A 592 -18.99 3.89 -30.87
C ALA A 592 -19.26 4.11 -29.38
N GLY A 593 -20.44 3.67 -28.92
CA GLY A 593 -20.83 3.69 -27.51
C GLY A 593 -21.14 5.08 -26.95
N SER A 594 -21.47 5.13 -25.65
CA SER A 594 -21.64 6.38 -24.91
C SER A 594 -20.31 7.01 -24.46
N SER A 595 -19.19 6.32 -24.70
CA SER A 595 -17.82 6.71 -24.35
C SER A 595 -17.16 7.60 -25.41
N GLY A 596 -17.69 7.68 -26.64
CA GLY A 596 -17.15 8.54 -27.69
C GLY A 596 -15.89 8.00 -28.39
N ILE A 597 -15.72 6.68 -28.44
CA ILE A 597 -14.58 6.05 -29.14
C ILE A 597 -14.69 6.33 -30.62
N LYS A 598 -13.59 6.80 -31.22
CA LYS A 598 -13.47 7.10 -32.64
C LYS A 598 -12.46 6.21 -33.34
N ILE A 599 -12.61 6.10 -34.66
CA ILE A 599 -11.70 5.36 -35.53
C ILE A 599 -10.91 6.35 -36.38
N PHE A 600 -9.59 6.25 -36.28
CA PHE A 600 -8.66 7.05 -37.05
C PHE A 600 -7.83 6.16 -37.97
N THR A 601 -7.55 6.61 -39.19
CA THR A 601 -6.72 5.85 -40.13
C THR A 601 -5.71 6.74 -40.84
N GLY A 602 -4.60 6.15 -41.29
CA GLY A 602 -3.62 6.83 -42.10
C GLY A 602 -2.63 5.87 -42.73
N SER A 603 -1.86 6.36 -43.70
CA SER A 603 -0.79 5.59 -44.33
C SER A 603 0.43 6.45 -44.62
N THR A 604 1.60 5.84 -44.61
CA THR A 604 2.85 6.47 -45.02
C THR A 604 3.75 5.49 -45.77
N PRO A 605 4.55 5.96 -46.75
CA PRO A 605 5.73 5.22 -47.18
C PRO A 605 6.68 4.98 -46.02
N LEU A 606 7.28 3.79 -45.98
CA LEU A 606 8.31 3.41 -45.03
C LEU A 606 9.69 3.65 -45.65
N THR A 607 10.53 4.32 -44.89
CA THR A 607 11.92 4.63 -45.23
C THR A 607 12.85 3.99 -44.19
N GLY A 608 14.15 4.20 -44.33
CA GLY A 608 15.15 3.55 -43.48
C GLY A 608 15.87 2.42 -44.19
N SER A 609 17.14 2.28 -43.85
CA SER A 609 18.11 1.38 -44.48
C SER A 609 18.85 0.51 -43.48
N ALA A 610 18.49 0.57 -42.19
CA ALA A 610 19.07 -0.32 -41.19
C ALA A 610 18.59 -1.75 -41.44
N SER A 611 19.45 -2.73 -41.20
CA SER A 611 19.15 -4.14 -41.38
C SER A 611 18.87 -4.79 -40.03
N PRO A 612 17.86 -5.66 -39.90
CA PRO A 612 16.94 -6.09 -40.96
C PRO A 612 15.80 -5.09 -41.24
N GLN A 613 15.47 -4.86 -42.52
CA GLN A 613 14.39 -3.96 -42.96
C GLN A 613 12.99 -4.62 -42.91
N VAL A 614 12.79 -5.55 -41.98
CA VAL A 614 11.52 -6.26 -41.77
C VAL A 614 11.03 -6.13 -40.33
N GLN A 615 11.59 -5.20 -39.55
CA GLN A 615 11.25 -4.97 -38.15
C GLN A 615 10.17 -3.90 -38.05
N LEU A 616 8.91 -4.33 -38.03
CA LEU A 616 7.78 -3.42 -37.96
C LEU A 616 7.46 -3.06 -36.51
N ARG A 617 7.30 -1.76 -36.27
CA ARG A 617 6.76 -1.21 -35.02
C ARG A 617 5.89 -0.01 -35.34
N TRP A 618 4.89 0.23 -34.51
CA TRP A 618 4.14 1.48 -34.48
C TRP A 618 4.43 2.25 -33.19
N LYS A 619 4.33 3.57 -33.25
CA LYS A 619 4.56 4.46 -32.10
C LYS A 619 3.57 5.61 -32.11
N ILE A 620 2.93 5.84 -30.97
CA ILE A 620 1.99 6.93 -30.70
C ILE A 620 2.59 7.80 -29.60
N VAL A 621 2.81 9.08 -29.90
CA VAL A 621 3.36 10.05 -28.95
C VAL A 621 2.37 11.21 -28.82
N GLY A 622 1.86 11.43 -27.62
CA GLY A 622 1.05 12.59 -27.26
C GLY A 622 1.88 13.63 -26.51
N SER A 623 1.67 14.91 -26.80
CA SER A 623 2.38 16.03 -26.17
C SER A 623 1.43 17.19 -25.89
N SER A 624 1.59 17.88 -24.75
CA SER A 624 0.71 18.96 -24.30
C SER A 624 -0.74 18.52 -24.00
N LEU A 625 -0.90 17.26 -23.60
CA LEU A 625 -2.19 16.66 -23.32
C LEU A 625 -2.86 17.33 -22.10
N SER A 626 -4.14 17.64 -22.23
CA SER A 626 -4.96 18.28 -21.20
C SER A 626 -6.17 17.43 -20.80
N GLY A 627 -6.65 16.59 -21.72
CA GLY A 627 -7.71 15.62 -21.49
C GLY A 627 -7.20 14.22 -21.18
N ALA A 628 -8.12 13.34 -20.81
CA ALA A 628 -7.87 11.90 -20.68
C ALA A 628 -7.96 11.27 -22.08
N ASN A 629 -6.81 11.12 -22.73
CA ASN A 629 -6.68 10.49 -24.04
C ASN A 629 -6.47 9.00 -23.86
N LYS A 630 -7.29 8.19 -24.53
CA LYS A 630 -7.28 6.73 -24.42
C LYS A 630 -7.05 6.09 -25.78
N ILE A 631 -6.18 5.09 -25.83
CA ILE A 631 -5.96 4.24 -27.01
C ILE A 631 -6.47 2.84 -26.65
N HIS A 632 -7.53 2.42 -27.33
CA HIS A 632 -8.23 1.14 -27.13
C HIS A 632 -7.68 0.04 -28.04
N GLY A 633 -6.94 0.40 -29.07
CA GLY A 633 -6.31 -0.58 -29.94
C GLY A 633 -5.66 0.02 -31.17
N VAL A 634 -4.72 -0.74 -31.73
CA VAL A 634 -4.00 -0.40 -32.95
C VAL A 634 -3.98 -1.58 -33.92
N SER A 635 -4.32 -1.34 -35.17
CA SER A 635 -4.00 -2.24 -36.28
C SER A 635 -2.95 -1.62 -37.18
N LEU A 636 -1.85 -2.32 -37.40
CA LEU A 636 -0.80 -1.96 -38.35
C LEU A 636 -0.79 -2.98 -39.49
N GLN A 637 -0.97 -2.51 -40.72
CA GLN A 637 -0.86 -3.31 -41.95
C GLN A 637 0.30 -2.80 -42.79
N TRP A 638 0.90 -3.67 -43.60
CA TRP A 638 2.06 -3.34 -44.42
C TRP A 638 2.04 -4.01 -45.79
N GLU A 639 2.79 -3.43 -46.73
CA GLU A 639 2.98 -3.93 -48.11
C GLU A 639 4.44 -3.84 -48.56
#